data_AF-A0A954MSX9-F1
#
_entry.id   AF-A0A954MSX9-F1
#
_cell.length_a   1.000
_cell.length_b   1.000
_cell.length_c   1.000
_cell.angle_alpha   90.00
_cell.angle_beta   90.00
_cell.angle_gamma   90.00
#
_symmetry.space_group_name_H-M   'P 1'
#
loop_
_entity.id
_entity.type
_entity.pdbx_description
1 polymer ?
#
loop_
_entity_poly.entity_id
_entity_poly.type
_entity_poly.pdbx_seq_one_letter_code
_entity_poly.pdbx_strand_id
1 'polypeptide(L)'
;RTDVEAPRKRVIAIDLRQPGREHWREIIPQSDDTLTGVSLIGGQFVARYLRDARSEVRTFRLDGTPLRTVDLPGIGTAGGFSGRQTQTETFYSFSSFATPPEIYRYDLLTGESQRIRRAEVAFNPDDYEVKQEFYTSRDGTRVPMFIAHRRGLKLDGNNPTLLYGYGGFN
;
A
#
# COMPACT_ATOMS: atom_id res chain seq x y z
N ARG A 1 -9.38 -4.71 -13.38
CA ARG A 1 -9.07 -5.43 -12.12
C ARG A 1 -10.27 -6.30 -11.77
N THR A 2 -10.06 -7.54 -11.35
CA THR A 2 -11.12 -8.48 -10.94
C THR A 2 -10.64 -9.36 -9.80
N ASP A 3 -11.57 -9.93 -9.03
CA ASP A 3 -11.38 -10.96 -8.00
C ASP A 3 -11.84 -12.35 -8.45
N VAL A 4 -12.35 -12.46 -9.69
CA VAL A 4 -12.78 -13.72 -10.29
C VAL A 4 -11.63 -14.72 -10.31
N GLU A 5 -11.81 -15.82 -9.55
CA GLU A 5 -10.80 -16.88 -9.35
C GLU A 5 -9.46 -16.34 -8.83
N ALA A 6 -9.49 -15.14 -8.26
CA ALA A 6 -8.33 -14.41 -7.80
C ALA A 6 -8.74 -13.62 -6.54
N PRO A 7 -8.92 -14.26 -5.38
CA PRO A 7 -9.40 -13.60 -4.15
C PRO A 7 -8.53 -12.41 -3.70
N ARG A 8 -7.23 -12.39 -4.02
CA ARG A 8 -6.33 -11.24 -3.76
C ARG A 8 -6.25 -10.24 -4.93
N LYS A 9 -7.14 -10.41 -5.91
CA LYS A 9 -7.35 -9.61 -7.11
C LYS A 9 -6.19 -9.69 -8.12
N ARG A 10 -6.53 -9.49 -9.38
CA ARG A 10 -5.60 -9.45 -10.54
C ARG A 10 -5.98 -8.36 -11.54
N VAL A 11 -5.08 -8.08 -12.48
CA VAL A 11 -5.35 -7.19 -13.63
C VAL A 11 -5.47 -8.03 -14.90
N ILE A 12 -6.56 -7.80 -15.63
CA ILE A 12 -6.84 -8.41 -16.92
C ILE A 12 -7.03 -7.32 -17.97
N ALA A 13 -6.75 -7.65 -19.22
CA ALA A 13 -7.13 -6.90 -20.40
C ALA A 13 -8.29 -7.62 -21.09
N ILE A 14 -9.24 -6.84 -21.60
CA ILE A 14 -10.42 -7.30 -22.32
C ILE A 14 -10.45 -6.59 -23.68
N ASP A 15 -10.49 -7.35 -24.78
CA ASP A 15 -10.81 -6.78 -26.10
C ASP A 15 -12.30 -6.47 -26.13
N LEU A 16 -12.67 -5.21 -26.35
CA LEU A 16 -14.07 -4.79 -26.38
C LEU A 16 -14.87 -5.39 -27.54
N ARG A 17 -14.19 -5.92 -28.57
CA ARG A 17 -14.81 -6.64 -29.68
C ARG A 17 -15.05 -8.11 -29.36
N GLN A 18 -14.36 -8.64 -28.35
CA GLN A 18 -14.46 -10.02 -27.86
C GLN A 18 -14.46 -10.04 -26.32
N PRO A 19 -15.51 -9.50 -25.67
CA PRO A 19 -15.50 -9.25 -24.22
C PRO A 19 -15.71 -10.51 -23.37
N GLY A 20 -15.99 -11.65 -24.01
CA GLY A 20 -16.20 -12.93 -23.36
C GLY A 20 -15.04 -13.33 -22.46
N ARG A 21 -15.35 -14.01 -21.36
CA ARG A 21 -14.36 -14.38 -20.31
C ARG A 21 -13.26 -15.28 -20.85
N GLU A 22 -13.60 -16.13 -21.82
CA GLU A 22 -12.70 -17.00 -22.57
C GLU A 22 -11.60 -16.23 -23.35
N HIS A 23 -11.79 -14.93 -23.59
CA HIS A 23 -10.83 -14.06 -24.27
C HIS A 23 -10.09 -13.11 -23.32
N TRP A 24 -10.36 -13.17 -22.01
CA TRP A 24 -9.67 -12.33 -21.05
C TRP A 24 -8.19 -12.70 -20.98
N ARG A 25 -7.32 -11.69 -21.10
CA ARG A 25 -5.88 -11.88 -20.96
C ARG A 25 -5.43 -11.38 -19.60
N GLU A 26 -4.80 -12.22 -18.82
CA GLU A 26 -4.15 -11.81 -17.58
C GLU A 26 -2.91 -10.95 -17.89
N ILE A 27 -2.80 -9.82 -17.18
CA ILE A 27 -1.69 -8.85 -17.34
C ILE A 27 -0.85 -8.84 -16.07
N ILE A 28 -1.47 -8.57 -14.93
CA ILE A 28 -0.79 -8.68 -13.62
C ILE A 28 -1.49 -9.80 -12.87
N PRO A 29 -0.84 -10.96 -12.67
CA PRO A 29 -1.43 -12.08 -11.95
C PRO A 29 -1.67 -11.74 -10.48
N GLN A 30 -2.49 -12.55 -9.82
CA GLN A 30 -2.60 -12.49 -8.37
C GLN A 30 -1.24 -12.75 -7.70
N SER A 31 -0.97 -12.05 -6.61
CA SER A 31 0.18 -12.31 -5.73
C SER A 31 -0.28 -12.68 -4.31
N ASP A 32 0.67 -12.92 -3.41
CA ASP A 32 0.40 -13.06 -1.97
C ASP A 32 -0.13 -11.77 -1.35
N ASP A 33 0.02 -10.61 -1.99
CA ASP A 33 -0.53 -9.35 -1.47
C ASP A 33 -1.84 -8.96 -2.13
N THR A 34 -2.74 -8.35 -1.39
CA THR A 34 -4.07 -7.98 -1.90
C THR A 34 -3.98 -6.72 -2.76
N LEU A 35 -4.35 -6.81 -4.04
CA LEU A 35 -4.37 -5.69 -4.97
C LEU A 35 -5.55 -4.73 -4.68
N THR A 36 -5.27 -3.61 -4.01
CA THR A 36 -6.27 -2.63 -3.55
C THR A 36 -6.61 -1.56 -4.59
N GLY A 37 -5.79 -1.38 -5.63
CA GLY A 37 -6.14 -0.54 -6.77
C GLY A 37 -5.05 -0.45 -7.81
N VAL A 38 -5.38 -0.01 -9.02
CA VAL A 38 -4.41 0.18 -10.11
C VAL A 38 -4.74 1.47 -10.83
N SER A 39 -3.72 2.28 -11.09
CA SER A 39 -3.79 3.47 -11.92
C SER A 39 -2.92 3.27 -13.16
N LEU A 40 -3.24 3.95 -14.25
CA LEU A 40 -2.43 3.94 -15.47
C LEU A 40 -1.87 5.34 -15.72
N ILE A 41 -0.56 5.50 -15.54
CA ILE A 41 0.13 6.80 -15.54
C ILE A 41 1.48 6.61 -16.26
N GLY A 42 1.84 7.53 -17.15
CA GLY A 42 3.13 7.47 -17.86
C GLY A 42 3.38 6.18 -18.63
N GLY A 43 2.33 5.58 -19.20
CA GLY A 43 2.43 4.28 -19.89
C GLY A 43 2.78 3.10 -18.97
N GLN A 44 2.60 3.23 -17.66
CA GLN A 44 2.87 2.20 -16.67
C GLN A 44 1.63 1.96 -15.80
N PHE A 45 1.46 0.72 -15.34
CA PHE A 45 0.55 0.46 -14.23
C PHE A 45 1.23 0.84 -12.93
N VAL A 46 0.53 1.60 -12.09
CA VAL A 46 0.89 1.84 -10.69
C VAL A 46 -0.12 1.08 -9.84
N ALA A 47 0.31 -0.06 -9.32
CA ALA A 47 -0.54 -0.99 -8.58
C ALA A 47 -0.28 -0.84 -7.08
N ARG A 48 -1.35 -0.60 -6.33
CA ARG A 48 -1.37 -0.48 -4.87
C ARG A 48 -1.79 -1.82 -4.28
N TYR A 49 -1.01 -2.29 -3.32
CA TYR A 49 -1.20 -3.54 -2.62
C TYR A 49 -1.34 -3.27 -1.12
N LEU A 50 -2.05 -4.17 -0.45
CA LEU A 50 -2.02 -4.32 1.00
C LEU A 50 -1.22 -5.59 1.31
N ARG A 51 -0.01 -5.39 1.84
CA ARG A 51 0.88 -6.45 2.31
C ARG A 51 0.91 -6.39 3.81
N ASP A 52 0.45 -7.44 4.48
CA ASP A 52 0.40 -7.49 5.95
C ASP A 52 -0.18 -6.19 6.55
N ALA A 53 -1.33 -5.71 6.07
CA ALA A 53 -1.97 -4.47 6.53
C ALA A 53 -1.18 -3.14 6.37
N ARG A 54 -0.05 -3.13 5.64
CA ARG A 54 0.65 -1.89 5.21
C ARG A 54 0.59 -1.69 3.71
N SER A 55 0.70 -0.44 3.26
CA SER A 55 0.75 -0.14 1.83
C SER A 55 2.05 -0.62 1.19
N GLU A 56 1.92 -1.24 0.02
CA GLU A 56 3.04 -1.47 -0.89
C GLU A 56 2.60 -1.02 -2.29
N VAL A 57 3.48 -0.35 -3.03
CA VAL A 57 3.17 0.15 -4.37
C VAL A 57 4.21 -0.36 -5.35
N ARG A 58 3.76 -0.98 -6.42
CA ARG A 58 4.60 -1.58 -7.45
C ARG A 58 4.22 -1.00 -8.81
N THR A 59 5.20 -0.75 -9.67
CA THR A 59 4.95 -0.36 -11.05
C THR A 59 5.26 -1.48 -12.03
N PHE A 60 4.48 -1.53 -13.12
CA PHE A 60 4.58 -2.55 -14.16
C PHE A 60 4.48 -1.88 -15.54
N ARG A 61 5.07 -2.49 -16.56
CA ARG A 61 4.80 -2.17 -17.97
C ARG A 61 3.36 -2.55 -18.34
N LEU A 62 2.88 -2.06 -19.49
CA LEU A 62 1.51 -2.37 -19.98
C LEU A 62 1.29 -3.86 -20.30
N ASP A 63 2.36 -4.61 -20.54
CA ASP A 63 2.32 -6.06 -20.72
C ASP A 63 2.32 -6.84 -19.40
N GLY A 64 2.41 -6.14 -18.25
CA GLY A 64 2.46 -6.75 -16.93
C GLY A 64 3.86 -7.03 -16.39
N THR A 65 4.91 -6.73 -17.15
CA THR A 65 6.29 -6.93 -16.68
C THR A 65 6.59 -6.03 -15.48
N PRO A 66 7.07 -6.57 -14.35
CA PRO A 66 7.48 -5.77 -13.19
C PRO A 66 8.56 -4.75 -13.55
N LEU A 67 8.47 -3.55 -12.97
CA LEU A 67 9.47 -2.50 -13.13
C LEU A 67 10.18 -2.20 -11.80
N ARG A 68 9.43 -1.78 -10.78
CA ARG A 68 9.98 -1.39 -9.47
C ARG A 68 8.93 -1.42 -8.37
N THR A 69 9.40 -1.52 -7.14
CA THR A 69 8.60 -1.19 -5.94
C THR A 69 8.93 0.24 -5.55
N VAL A 70 7.92 1.05 -5.21
CA VAL A 70 8.12 2.41 -4.72
C VAL A 70 8.67 2.34 -3.31
N ASP A 71 9.81 2.98 -3.08
CA ASP A 71 10.42 3.09 -1.74
C ASP A 71 9.61 4.06 -0.88
N LEU A 72 8.61 3.51 -0.17
CA LEU A 72 7.83 4.27 0.79
C LEU A 72 8.66 4.57 2.06
N PRO A 73 8.40 5.69 2.76
CA PRO A 73 9.21 6.11 3.91
C PRO A 73 9.27 5.12 5.09
N GLY A 74 8.35 4.16 5.17
CA GLY A 74 8.32 3.14 6.21
C GLY A 74 7.01 2.35 6.23
N ILE A 75 6.68 1.78 7.40
CA ILE A 75 5.40 1.11 7.63
C ILE A 75 4.30 2.16 7.79
N GLY A 76 3.31 2.12 6.92
CA GLY A 76 2.21 3.07 6.98
C GLY A 76 1.20 2.88 5.85
N THR A 77 0.41 3.93 5.66
CA THR A 77 -0.58 4.02 4.59
C THR A 77 -0.09 5.00 3.54
N ALA A 78 -0.08 4.57 2.28
CA ALA A 78 0.15 5.43 1.13
C ALA A 78 -1.16 5.61 0.34
N GLY A 79 -1.51 6.86 0.06
CA GLY A 79 -2.68 7.26 -0.73
C GLY A 79 -2.27 8.06 -1.96
N GLY A 80 -3.18 8.23 -2.92
CA GLY A 80 -2.89 8.93 -4.18
C GLY A 80 -2.47 7.96 -5.29
N PHE A 81 -1.38 8.28 -6.00
CA PHE A 81 -0.98 7.62 -7.25
C PHE A 81 -2.05 7.74 -8.33
N SER A 82 -2.50 8.96 -8.57
CA SER A 82 -3.44 9.31 -9.63
C SER A 82 -2.75 10.21 -10.65
N GLY A 83 -3.16 10.13 -11.90
CA GLY A 83 -2.54 10.90 -12.99
C GLY A 83 -3.07 10.47 -14.35
N ARG A 84 -2.60 11.15 -15.39
CA ARG A 84 -2.92 10.83 -16.78
C ARG A 84 -1.83 9.96 -17.41
N GLN A 85 -2.18 9.22 -18.44
CA GLN A 85 -1.22 8.39 -19.18
C GLN A 85 -0.08 9.20 -19.82
N THR A 86 -0.31 10.48 -20.10
CA THR A 86 0.68 11.40 -20.69
C THR A 86 1.62 12.04 -19.67
N GLN A 87 1.39 11.85 -18.38
CA GLN A 87 2.25 12.42 -17.32
C GLN A 87 3.36 11.45 -16.95
N THR A 88 4.54 11.99 -16.65
CA THR A 88 5.73 11.22 -16.22
C THR A 88 5.90 11.22 -14.70
N GLU A 89 5.00 11.86 -13.97
CA GLU A 89 5.02 11.95 -12.51
C GLU A 89 3.64 11.70 -11.92
N THR A 90 3.62 11.36 -10.63
CA THR A 90 2.42 11.32 -9.81
C THR A 90 2.74 11.80 -8.40
N PHE A 91 1.70 11.98 -7.59
CA PHE A 91 1.84 12.39 -6.20
C PHE A 91 1.17 11.37 -5.30
N TYR A 92 1.77 11.18 -4.12
CA TYR A 92 1.20 10.34 -3.10
C TYR A 92 1.30 11.00 -1.74
N SER A 93 0.33 10.70 -0.88
CA SER A 93 0.43 10.97 0.55
C SER A 93 0.95 9.74 1.27
N PHE A 94 1.71 9.94 2.33
CA PHE A 94 2.12 8.88 3.24
C PHE A 94 1.88 9.32 4.69
N SER A 95 1.38 8.41 5.51
CA SER A 95 1.28 8.61 6.96
C SER A 95 1.41 7.28 7.71
N SER A 96 1.76 7.38 8.99
CA SER A 96 1.82 6.26 9.93
C SER A 96 1.33 6.72 11.31
N PHE A 97 1.21 5.83 12.29
CA PHE A 97 0.79 6.21 13.65
C PHE A 97 1.71 7.26 14.28
N ALA A 98 3.02 7.18 14.00
CA ALA A 98 4.02 8.14 14.47
C ALA A 98 4.54 9.07 13.36
N THR A 99 4.01 9.00 12.13
CA THR A 99 4.46 9.85 11.02
C THR A 99 3.30 10.71 10.55
N PRO A 100 3.37 12.05 10.73
CA PRO A 100 2.31 12.92 10.27
C PRO A 100 2.19 12.86 8.74
N PRO A 101 1.04 13.26 8.16
CA PRO A 101 0.85 13.23 6.71
C PRO A 101 1.95 14.00 5.96
N GLU A 102 2.60 13.30 5.05
CA GLU A 102 3.61 13.81 4.12
C GLU A 102 3.11 13.65 2.70
N ILE A 103 3.46 14.61 1.83
CA ILE A 103 3.17 14.57 0.40
C ILE A 103 4.48 14.42 -0.34
N TYR A 104 4.50 13.47 -1.28
CA TYR A 104 5.63 13.15 -2.12
C TYR A 104 5.26 13.38 -3.59
N ARG A 105 6.21 13.96 -4.33
CA ARG A 105 6.28 13.89 -5.79
C ARG A 105 7.03 12.61 -6.15
N TYR A 106 6.52 11.85 -7.10
CA TYR A 106 7.13 10.62 -7.57
C TYR A 106 7.35 10.67 -9.08
N ASP A 107 8.59 10.48 -9.51
CA ASP A 107 8.97 10.40 -10.92
C ASP A 107 8.85 8.94 -11.41
N LEU A 108 8.01 8.69 -12.42
CA LEU A 108 7.75 7.34 -12.94
C LEU A 108 8.86 6.81 -13.84
N LEU A 109 9.73 7.69 -14.34
CA LEU A 109 10.84 7.32 -15.21
C LEU A 109 12.04 6.91 -14.35
N THR A 110 12.42 7.76 -13.38
CA THR A 110 13.59 7.53 -12.53
C THR A 110 13.28 6.68 -11.29
N GLY A 111 12.04 6.71 -10.80
CA GLY A 111 11.65 6.10 -9.54
C GLY A 111 11.97 6.96 -8.31
N GLU A 112 12.35 8.22 -8.49
CA GLU A 112 12.68 9.12 -7.38
C GLU A 112 11.43 9.59 -6.64
N SER A 113 11.43 9.46 -5.30
CA SER A 113 10.43 10.04 -4.40
C SER A 113 11.00 11.26 -3.69
N GLN A 114 10.41 12.43 -3.92
CA GLN A 114 10.80 13.68 -3.25
C GLN A 114 9.68 14.16 -2.34
N ARG A 115 9.96 14.32 -1.03
CA ARG A 115 9.00 14.94 -0.10
C ARG A 115 8.86 16.42 -0.44
N ILE A 116 7.64 16.85 -0.76
CA ILE A 116 7.34 18.26 -1.10
C ILE A 116 6.61 18.99 0.02
N ARG A 117 5.93 18.26 0.91
CA ARG A 117 5.24 18.84 2.06
C ARG A 117 5.16 17.84 3.20
N ARG A 118 5.15 18.36 4.42
CA ARG A 118 4.88 17.64 5.66
C ARG A 118 3.94 18.46 6.52
N ALA A 119 2.97 17.81 7.15
CA ALA A 119 2.12 18.48 8.13
C ALA A 119 2.92 18.86 9.38
N GLU A 120 2.70 20.08 9.86
CA GLU A 120 3.23 20.54 11.15
C GLU A 120 2.40 19.96 12.29
N VAL A 121 3.09 19.49 13.32
CA VAL A 121 2.48 18.85 14.49
C VAL A 121 3.14 19.35 15.77
N ALA A 122 2.38 19.41 16.86
CA ALA A 122 2.85 19.91 18.16
C ALA A 122 3.57 18.83 19.02
N PHE A 123 4.03 17.74 18.40
CA PHE A 123 4.80 16.69 19.06
C PHE A 123 6.03 16.35 18.21
N ASN A 124 7.06 15.77 18.83
CA ASN A 124 8.17 15.20 18.07
C ASN A 124 7.84 13.76 17.66
N PRO A 125 7.62 13.45 16.37
CA PRO A 125 7.33 12.09 15.95
C PRO A 125 8.47 11.10 16.17
N ASP A 126 9.72 11.56 16.27
CA ASP A 126 10.86 10.68 16.55
C ASP A 126 10.86 10.13 17.98
N ASP A 127 10.08 10.73 18.89
CA ASP A 127 9.86 10.24 20.25
C ASP A 127 9.05 8.94 20.29
N TYR A 128 8.42 8.54 19.17
CA TYR A 128 7.53 7.39 19.09
C TYR A 128 8.07 6.32 18.14
N GLU A 129 7.66 5.08 18.37
CA GLU A 129 7.92 3.96 17.47
C GLU A 129 6.65 3.18 17.17
N VAL A 130 6.61 2.63 15.95
CA VAL A 130 5.53 1.78 15.47
C VAL A 130 6.15 0.43 15.13
N LYS A 131 5.66 -0.63 15.77
CA LYS A 131 6.01 -2.00 15.46
C LYS A 131 4.83 -2.70 14.83
N GLN A 132 5.14 -3.62 13.94
CA GLN A 132 4.17 -4.55 13.41
C GLN A 132 4.48 -5.92 13.97
N GLU A 133 3.53 -6.47 14.72
CA GLU A 133 3.62 -7.80 15.31
C GLU A 133 2.59 -8.72 14.67
N PHE A 134 2.81 -10.03 14.79
CA PHE A 134 1.81 -11.03 14.47
C PHE A 134 1.53 -11.88 15.69
N TYR A 135 0.25 -12.03 16.02
CA TYR A 135 -0.19 -12.92 17.08
C TYR A 135 -0.99 -14.08 16.49
N THR A 136 -0.99 -15.20 17.20
CA THR A 136 -1.71 -16.41 16.81
C THR A 136 -3.10 -16.38 17.43
N SER A 137 -4.13 -16.40 16.59
CA SER A 137 -5.53 -16.54 17.01
C SER A 137 -5.82 -17.96 17.52
N ARG A 138 -7.01 -18.16 18.09
CA ARG A 138 -7.45 -19.45 18.67
C ARG A 138 -7.31 -20.63 17.70
N ASP A 139 -7.52 -20.40 16.42
CA ASP A 139 -7.49 -21.41 15.35
C ASP A 139 -6.11 -21.55 14.67
N GLY A 140 -5.10 -20.84 15.15
CA GLY A 140 -3.77 -20.80 14.54
C GLY A 140 -3.58 -19.70 13.48
N THR A 141 -4.64 -18.96 13.12
CA THR A 141 -4.52 -17.85 12.17
C THR A 141 -3.57 -16.79 12.70
N ARG A 142 -2.57 -16.40 11.89
CA ARG A 142 -1.70 -15.28 12.20
C ARG A 142 -2.39 -13.96 11.87
N VAL A 143 -2.55 -13.11 12.88
CA VAL A 143 -3.21 -11.81 12.75
C VAL A 143 -2.19 -10.69 12.96
N PRO A 144 -2.03 -9.77 11.99
CA PRO A 144 -1.14 -8.62 12.15
C PRO A 144 -1.73 -7.60 13.13
N MET A 145 -0.87 -6.96 13.92
CA MET A 145 -1.22 -5.87 14.84
C MET A 145 -0.14 -4.80 14.80
N PHE A 146 -0.55 -3.54 14.71
CA PHE A 146 0.36 -2.41 14.90
C PHE A 146 0.35 -1.99 16.37
N ILE A 147 1.53 -1.81 16.94
CA ILE A 147 1.73 -1.31 18.29
C ILE A 147 2.52 0.00 18.18
N ALA A 148 1.91 1.10 18.60
CA ALA A 148 2.54 2.41 18.61
C ALA A 148 2.70 2.89 20.06
N HIS A 149 3.90 3.29 20.43
CA HIS A 149 4.19 3.81 21.77
C HIS A 149 5.41 4.72 21.77
N ARG A 150 5.62 5.46 22.87
CA ARG A 150 6.83 6.28 23.06
C ARG A 150 8.06 5.37 23.15
N ARG A 151 9.18 5.79 22.57
CA ARG A 151 10.46 5.10 22.72
C ARG A 151 10.90 5.04 24.17
N GLY A 152 11.57 3.95 24.54
CA GLY A 152 12.03 3.72 25.91
C GLY A 152 10.93 3.34 26.91
N LEU A 153 9.69 3.12 26.46
CA LEU A 153 8.62 2.59 27.31
C LEU A 153 9.05 1.25 27.92
N LYS A 154 8.95 1.12 29.25
CA LYS A 154 9.19 -0.15 29.94
C LYS A 154 8.04 -1.10 29.67
N LEU A 155 8.33 -2.29 29.14
CA LEU A 155 7.34 -3.32 28.86
C LEU A 155 7.12 -4.21 30.08
N ASP A 156 6.59 -3.62 31.16
CA ASP A 156 6.41 -4.26 32.47
C ASP A 156 4.97 -4.76 32.74
N GLY A 157 4.08 -4.61 31.75
CA GLY A 157 2.68 -5.04 31.82
C GLY A 157 1.72 -4.03 32.45
N ASN A 158 2.19 -2.86 32.91
CA ASN A 158 1.34 -1.87 33.60
C ASN A 158 1.01 -0.63 32.74
N ASN A 159 1.36 -0.65 31.45
CA ASN A 159 1.13 0.47 30.55
C ASN A 159 -0.36 0.59 30.20
N PRO A 160 -1.02 1.74 30.44
CA PRO A 160 -2.37 1.98 29.95
C PRO A 160 -2.42 1.79 28.43
N THR A 161 -3.29 0.89 27.98
CA THR A 161 -3.32 0.43 26.60
C THR A 161 -4.72 0.58 26.01
N LEU A 162 -4.81 1.22 24.84
CA LEU A 162 -6.01 1.25 24.03
C LEU A 162 -5.87 0.25 22.88
N LEU A 163 -6.72 -0.76 22.84
CA LEU A 163 -6.80 -1.71 21.73
C LEU A 163 -7.99 -1.36 20.84
N TYR A 164 -7.75 -1.18 19.54
CA TYR A 164 -8.76 -0.84 18.54
C TYR A 164 -8.82 -1.90 17.43
N GLY A 165 -10.04 -2.22 16.99
CA GLY A 165 -10.30 -3.14 15.89
C GLY A 165 -11.66 -2.86 15.25
N TYR A 166 -11.83 -3.33 14.00
CA TYR A 166 -13.08 -3.18 13.23
C TYR A 166 -13.64 -4.54 12.80
N GLY A 167 -13.08 -5.15 11.74
CA GLY A 167 -13.36 -6.54 11.35
C GLY A 167 -14.60 -6.76 10.47
N GLY A 168 -14.58 -6.29 9.22
CA GLY A 168 -15.60 -6.64 8.21
C GLY A 168 -15.60 -5.72 6.97
N PHE A 169 -16.61 -5.91 6.10
CA PHE A 169 -17.02 -4.99 5.01
C PHE A 169 -16.15 -4.95 3.74
N ASN A 170 -15.42 -6.03 3.40
CA ASN A 170 -14.74 -6.20 2.12
C ASN A 170 -14.75 -7.66 1.66
#